data_AF-A0AAV0XVV5-F1
#
_entry.id   AF-A0AAV0XVV5-F1
#
_cell.length_a   1.000
_cell.length_b   1.000
_cell.length_c   1.000
_cell.angle_alpha   90.00
_cell.angle_beta   90.00
_cell.angle_gamma   90.00
#
_symmetry.space_group_name_H-M   'P 1'
#
loop_
_entity.id
_entity.type
_entity.pdbx_description
1 polymer ?
#
loop_
_entity_poly.entity_id
_entity_poly.type
_entity_poly.pdbx_seq_one_letter_code
_entity_poly.pdbx_strand_id
1 'polypeptide(L)'
;MDILKNLTVLIYFLERLVEESKHVIENVLFFNNKKLPCVIKLICADAPAKSFILNVKGYTGYSSCTKCWDEGEYYERRICFSDKAGKDRTDHDFFFKE
;
A
#
# COMPACT_ATOMS: atom_id res chain seq x y z
N MET A 1 26.10 3.69 -1.80
CA MET A 1 25.69 4.97 -2.39
C MET A 1 24.54 4.79 -3.40
N ASP A 2 24.43 3.64 -4.06
CA ASP A 2 23.38 3.38 -5.07
C ASP A 2 22.01 2.99 -4.51
N ILE A 3 21.95 2.29 -3.37
CA ILE A 3 20.68 1.93 -2.71
C ILE A 3 19.93 3.18 -2.23
N LEU A 4 20.66 4.16 -1.67
CA LEU A 4 20.08 5.43 -1.22
C LEU A 4 19.53 6.27 -2.37
N LYS A 5 20.23 6.29 -3.52
CA LYS A 5 19.75 6.98 -4.74
C LYS A 5 18.44 6.37 -5.25
N ASN A 6 18.35 5.04 -5.28
CA ASN A 6 17.13 4.35 -5.72
C ASN A 6 15.95 4.58 -4.78
N LEU A 7 16.19 4.67 -3.47
CA LEU A 7 15.14 4.96 -2.50
C LEU A 7 14.58 6.39 -2.67
N THR A 8 15.45 7.39 -2.86
CA THR A 8 15.02 8.78 -3.08
C THR A 8 14.20 8.93 -4.37
N VAL A 9 14.61 8.27 -5.45
CA VAL A 9 13.87 8.29 -6.73
C VAL A 9 12.50 7.64 -6.60
N LEU A 10 12.41 6.51 -5.86
CA LEU A 10 11.14 5.83 -5.62
C LEU A 10 10.17 6.70 -4.80
N ILE A 11 10.66 7.34 -3.74
CA ILE A 11 9.85 8.24 -2.90
C ILE A 11 9.30 9.38 -3.76
N TYR A 12 10.16 10.04 -4.54
CA TYR A 12 9.74 11.15 -5.40
C TYR A 12 8.71 10.72 -6.45
N PHE A 13 8.87 9.52 -7.04
CA PHE A 13 7.90 8.97 -7.99
C PHE A 13 6.53 8.73 -7.34
N LEU A 14 6.49 8.14 -6.15
CA LEU A 14 5.25 7.87 -5.42
C LEU A 14 4.58 9.15 -4.91
N GLU A 15 5.35 10.13 -4.44
CA GLU A 15 4.83 11.44 -4.03
C GLU A 15 4.13 12.15 -5.18
N ARG A 16 4.73 12.15 -6.37
CA ARG A 16 4.10 12.71 -7.58
C ARG A 16 2.80 12.01 -7.94
N LEU A 17 2.77 10.68 -7.88
CA LEU A 17 1.54 9.91 -8.13
C LEU A 17 0.43 10.32 -7.15
N VAL A 18 0.76 10.49 -5.87
CA VAL A 18 -0.19 10.90 -4.84
C VAL A 18 -0.71 12.31 -5.11
N GLU A 19 0.16 13.26 -5.46
CA GLU A 19 -0.20 14.64 -5.75
C GLU A 19 -1.10 14.76 -6.99
N GLU A 20 -0.70 14.14 -8.11
CA GLU A 20 -1.48 14.13 -9.35
C GLU A 20 -2.85 13.44 -9.14
N SER A 21 -2.87 12.36 -8.38
CA SER A 21 -4.11 11.65 -8.01
C SER A 21 -5.07 12.53 -7.21
N LYS A 22 -4.58 13.21 -6.17
CA LYS A 22 -5.38 14.15 -5.37
C LYS A 22 -5.90 15.28 -6.24
N HIS A 23 -5.04 15.86 -7.07
CA HIS A 23 -5.43 16.94 -7.98
C HIS A 23 -6.57 16.50 -8.90
N VAL A 24 -6.53 15.30 -9.49
CA VAL A 24 -7.60 14.79 -10.38
C VAL A 24 -8.91 14.49 -9.64
N ILE A 25 -8.83 14.04 -8.38
CA ILE A 25 -10.02 13.77 -7.56
C ILE A 25 -10.68 15.09 -7.13
N GLU A 26 -9.88 16.06 -6.67
CA GLU A 26 -10.36 17.35 -6.17
C GLU A 26 -10.78 18.29 -7.32
N ASN A 27 -10.00 18.32 -8.40
CA ASN A 27 -10.25 19.12 -9.58
C ASN A 27 -10.91 18.25 -10.64
N VAL A 28 -12.24 18.35 -10.69
CA VAL A 28 -13.08 17.64 -11.65
C VAL A 28 -12.52 17.74 -13.07
N LEU A 29 -12.35 16.61 -13.75
CA LEU A 29 -11.83 16.60 -15.12
C LEU A 29 -12.87 17.21 -16.08
N PHE A 30 -12.38 17.95 -17.07
CA PHE A 30 -13.23 18.48 -18.14
C PHE A 30 -12.99 17.70 -19.42
N PHE A 31 -14.05 17.12 -19.97
CA PHE A 31 -14.05 16.51 -21.29
C PHE A 31 -15.29 16.96 -22.05
N ASN A 32 -15.10 17.56 -23.24
CA ASN A 32 -16.20 18.14 -24.04
C ASN A 32 -17.10 19.10 -23.23
N ASN A 33 -16.50 20.01 -22.47
CA ASN A 33 -17.18 20.94 -21.54
C ASN A 33 -18.05 20.27 -20.45
N LYS A 34 -17.91 18.95 -20.23
CA LYS A 34 -18.57 18.22 -19.15
C LYS A 34 -17.60 17.94 -18.03
N LYS A 35 -18.09 18.18 -16.81
CA LYS A 35 -17.42 17.82 -15.55
C LYS A 35 -17.53 16.31 -15.33
N LEU A 36 -16.39 15.64 -15.22
CA LEU A 36 -16.26 14.22 -14.95
C LEU A 36 -15.66 14.01 -13.54
N PRO A 37 -16.48 13.71 -12.52
CA PRO A 37 -15.97 13.38 -11.19
C PRO A 37 -15.15 12.10 -11.26
N CYS A 38 -14.00 12.10 -10.59
CA CYS A 38 -13.06 10.98 -10.61
C CYS A 38 -12.86 10.44 -9.21
N VAL A 39 -12.79 9.11 -9.09
CA VAL A 39 -12.48 8.40 -7.84
C VAL A 39 -11.48 7.29 -8.10
N ILE A 40 -10.58 7.04 -7.17
CA ILE A 40 -9.69 5.87 -7.24
C ILE A 40 -10.47 4.65 -6.76
N LYS A 41 -10.66 3.68 -7.65
CA LYS A 41 -11.34 2.43 -7.32
C LYS A 41 -10.41 1.40 -6.70
N LEU A 42 -9.16 1.33 -7.16
CA LEU A 42 -8.19 0.31 -6.74
C LEU A 42 -6.76 0.80 -7.02
N ILE A 43 -5.85 0.50 -6.10
CA ILE A 43 -4.40 0.55 -6.34
C ILE A 43 -3.92 -0.90 -6.38
N CYS A 44 -3.36 -1.31 -7.51
CA CYS A 44 -2.80 -2.64 -7.71
C CYS A 44 -1.28 -2.56 -7.68
N ALA A 45 -0.63 -3.44 -6.92
CA ALA A 45 0.81 -3.53 -6.79
C ALA A 45 1.22 -5.00 -6.58
N ASP A 46 2.44 -5.34 -6.98
CA ASP A 46 3.01 -6.65 -6.69
C ASP A 46 3.29 -6.80 -5.18
N ALA A 47 3.61 -8.02 -4.73
CA ALA A 47 3.76 -8.28 -3.30
C ALA A 47 4.85 -7.42 -2.63
N PRO A 48 6.05 -7.22 -3.22
CA PRO A 48 7.05 -6.30 -2.66
C PRO A 48 6.57 -4.85 -2.57
N ALA A 49 6.05 -4.25 -3.65
CA ALA A 49 5.63 -2.86 -3.63
C ALA A 49 4.42 -2.64 -2.71
N LYS A 50 3.48 -3.60 -2.67
CA LYS A 50 2.35 -3.56 -1.74
C LYS A 50 2.81 -3.58 -0.29
N SER A 51 3.78 -4.43 0.05
CA SER A 51 4.32 -4.48 1.41
C SER A 51 5.07 -3.20 1.79
N PHE A 52 5.75 -2.57 0.84
CA PHE A 52 6.43 -1.29 1.01
C PHE A 52 5.43 -0.15 1.28
N ILE A 53 4.42 0.00 0.41
CA ILE A 53 3.41 1.07 0.52
C ILE A 53 2.60 0.94 1.82
N LEU A 54 2.21 -0.29 2.18
CA LEU A 54 1.46 -0.56 3.40
C LEU A 54 2.37 -0.67 4.63
N ASN A 55 3.69 -0.48 4.51
CA ASN A 55 4.61 -0.67 5.62
C ASN A 55 4.40 -1.99 6.39
N VAL A 56 4.15 -3.11 5.71
CA VAL A 56 4.01 -4.46 6.30
C VAL A 56 5.22 -5.32 5.94
N LYS A 57 5.43 -6.45 6.64
CA LYS A 57 6.51 -7.37 6.24
C LYS A 57 6.19 -7.97 4.87
N GLY A 58 7.23 -8.28 4.08
CA GLY A 58 7.06 -8.97 2.80
C GLY A 58 6.37 -10.34 2.97
N TYR A 59 5.91 -10.94 1.87
CA TYR A 59 5.02 -12.12 1.87
C TYR A 59 5.47 -13.36 2.67
N THR A 60 6.74 -13.43 3.08
CA THR A 60 7.30 -14.50 3.91
C THR A 60 7.44 -14.15 5.40
N GLY A 61 7.01 -12.95 5.81
CA GLY A 61 7.07 -12.51 7.20
C GLY A 61 5.85 -12.96 8.01
N TYR A 62 6.05 -13.22 9.31
CA TYR A 62 4.98 -13.53 10.27
C TYR A 62 3.87 -12.45 10.26
N SER A 63 4.26 -11.17 10.31
CA SER A 63 3.33 -10.03 10.21
C SER A 63 3.22 -9.49 8.78
N SER A 64 2.94 -10.37 7.81
CA SER A 64 2.81 -10.01 6.38
C SER A 64 1.37 -9.83 5.89
N CYS A 65 0.37 -10.07 6.75
CA CYS A 65 -1.02 -9.80 6.39
C CYS A 65 -1.21 -8.31 6.08
N THR A 66 -1.70 -8.02 4.87
CA THR A 66 -1.92 -6.64 4.39
C THR A 66 -3.28 -6.06 4.81
N LYS A 67 -4.06 -6.80 5.60
CA LYS A 67 -5.46 -6.46 5.95
C LYS A 67 -5.66 -6.35 7.45
N CYS A 68 -5.11 -7.29 8.20
CA CYS A 68 -5.29 -7.38 9.65
C CYS A 68 -3.96 -7.64 10.38
N TRP A 69 -4.04 -7.62 11.71
CA TRP A 69 -2.96 -7.86 12.65
C TRP A 69 -2.70 -9.34 12.95
N ASP A 70 -3.28 -10.26 12.16
CA ASP A 70 -2.98 -11.68 12.32
C ASP A 70 -1.49 -11.96 12.10
N GLU A 71 -0.91 -12.72 13.02
CA GLU A 71 0.49 -13.15 12.96
C GLU A 71 0.51 -14.57 12.43
N GLY A 72 1.03 -14.72 11.20
CA GLY A 72 1.06 -16.02 10.56
C GLY A 72 2.09 -16.94 11.21
N GLU A 73 1.78 -18.22 11.34
CA GLU A 73 2.65 -19.23 11.91
C GLU A 73 3.47 -19.93 10.83
N TYR A 74 4.68 -20.36 11.18
CA TYR A 74 5.51 -21.14 10.26
C TYR A 74 5.08 -22.60 10.27
N TYR A 75 4.59 -23.08 9.13
CA TYR A 75 4.17 -24.46 8.94
C TYR A 75 4.66 -24.96 7.58
N GLU A 76 5.39 -26.09 7.57
CA GLU A 76 5.88 -26.75 6.34
C GLU A 76 6.53 -25.79 5.30
N ARG A 77 7.47 -24.94 5.75
CA ARG A 77 8.18 -23.95 4.90
C ARG A 77 7.30 -22.84 4.32
N ARG A 78 6.17 -22.56 4.94
CA ARG A 78 5.25 -21.47 4.56
C ARG A 78 4.80 -20.72 5.80
N ILE A 79 4.39 -19.47 5.59
CA ILE A 79 3.63 -18.72 6.59
C ILE A 79 2.15 -18.97 6.34
N CYS A 80 1.46 -19.44 7.37
CA CYS A 80 0.04 -19.74 7.35
C CYS A 80 -0.68 -18.80 8.30
N PHE A 81 -1.75 -18.15 7.83
CA PHE A 81 -2.60 -17.31 8.66
C PHE A 81 -3.75 -18.13 9.23
N SER A 82 -4.31 -17.65 10.33
CA SER A 82 -5.46 -18.28 10.97
C SER A 82 -6.71 -18.17 10.09
N ASP A 83 -7.68 -19.03 10.34
CA ASP A 83 -8.98 -19.02 9.68
C ASP A 83 -9.82 -17.79 10.09
N LYS A 84 -9.51 -17.17 11.22
CA LYS A 84 -10.18 -16.00 11.77
C LYS A 84 -9.34 -14.76 11.57
N ALA A 85 -9.88 -13.77 10.87
CA ALA A 85 -9.20 -12.49 10.74
C ALA A 85 -8.93 -11.86 12.13
N GLY A 86 -7.69 -11.41 12.35
CA GLY A 86 -7.35 -10.55 13.46
C GLY A 86 -7.97 -9.14 13.32
N LYS A 87 -7.61 -8.24 14.24
CA LYS A 87 -8.01 -6.82 14.17
C LYS A 87 -7.59 -6.21 12.83
N ASP A 88 -8.49 -5.51 12.16
CA ASP A 88 -8.17 -4.79 10.91
C ASP A 88 -7.07 -3.74 11.14
N ARG A 89 -6.20 -3.59 10.14
CA ARG A 89 -5.21 -2.50 10.13
C ARG A 89 -5.90 -1.19 9.76
N THR A 90 -5.51 -0.14 10.45
CA THR A 90 -5.92 1.23 10.18
C THR A 90 -4.82 1.99 9.47
N ASP A 91 -5.14 3.14 8.86
CA ASP A 91 -4.13 4.01 8.26
C ASP A 91 -3.06 4.42 9.29
N HIS A 92 -3.46 4.67 10.53
CA HIS A 92 -2.54 4.97 11.64
C HIS A 92 -1.54 3.83 11.89
N ASP A 93 -2.00 2.58 11.84
CA ASP A 93 -1.15 1.39 12.03
C ASP A 93 -0.07 1.26 10.93
N PHE A 94 -0.29 1.81 9.74
CA PHE A 94 0.69 1.79 8.65
C PHE A 94 1.75 2.88 8.80
N PHE A 95 1.42 4.02 9.40
CA PHE A 95 2.39 5.10 9.68
C PHE A 95 3.25 4.80 10.91
N PHE A 96 2.64 4.25 11.96
CA PHE A 96 3.29 3.97 13.23
C PHE A 96 3.34 2.46 13.45
N LYS A 97 4.43 1.84 13.00
CA LYS A 97 4.74 0.47 13.39
C LYS A 97 5.34 0.51 14.80
N GLU A 98 4.65 -0.09 15.77
CA GLU A 98 5.29 -0.60 16.99
C GLU A 98 6.20 -1.79 16.67
#